data_AF-A0A6M8VGB1-F1
#
_entry.id   AF-A0A6M8VGB1-F1
#
_cell.length_a   1.000
_cell.length_b   1.000
_cell.length_c   1.000
_cell.angle_alpha   90.00
_cell.angle_beta   90.00
_cell.angle_gamma   90.00
#
_symmetry.space_group_name_H-M   'P 1'
#
loop_
_entity.id
_entity.type
_entity.pdbx_description
1 polymer ?
#
loop_
_entity_poly.entity_id
_entity_poly.type
_entity_poly.pdbx_seq_one_letter_code
_entity_poly.pdbx_strand_id
1 'polypeptide(L)' 'MSTFTDIWLPYIYLYGVGGVFFFSGMYLITKTKALNTEKKQHRFWLKALYGGFFFFMILHGFMIISALYF' A
#
# COMPACT_ATOMS: atom_id res chain seq x y z
N MET A 1 -23.00 15.90 6.24
CA MET A 1 -22.61 14.62 6.88
C MET A 1 -21.76 13.87 5.89
N SER A 2 -20.48 13.65 6.19
CA SER A 2 -19.63 12.76 5.41
C SER A 2 -20.15 11.33 5.58
N THR A 3 -20.50 10.67 4.48
CA THR A 3 -20.99 9.29 4.54
C THR A 3 -19.83 8.31 4.45
N PHE A 4 -20.05 7.06 4.89
CA PHE A 4 -19.08 5.98 4.73
C PHE A 4 -18.55 5.88 3.28
N THR A 5 -19.45 6.08 2.32
CA THR A 5 -19.17 6.04 0.89
C THR A 5 -18.18 7.11 0.42
N ASP A 6 -18.11 8.25 1.10
CA ASP A 6 -17.25 9.36 0.69
C ASP A 6 -15.82 9.24 1.23
N ILE A 7 -15.65 8.48 2.32
CA ILE A 7 -14.39 8.42 3.09
C ILE A 7 -13.78 7.02 3.07
N TRP A 8 -14.55 6.03 3.52
CA TRP A 8 -14.05 4.68 3.76
C TRP A 8 -14.08 3.84 2.49
N LEU A 9 -15.10 4.00 1.64
CA LEU A 9 -15.18 3.26 0.39
C LEU A 9 -14.00 3.57 -0.56
N PRO A 10 -13.59 4.83 -0.80
CA PRO A 10 -12.43 5.13 -1.65
C PRO A 10 -11.12 4.65 -1.01
N TYR A 11 -10.99 4.76 0.31
CA TYR A 11 -9.83 4.25 1.05
C TYR A 11 -9.70 2.72 0.91
N ILE A 12 -10.78 1.97 1.14
CA ILE A 12 -10.82 0.51 0.96
C ILE A 12 -10.59 0.14 -0.51
N TYR A 13 -11.11 0.91 -1.46
CA TYR A 13 -10.86 0.68 -2.87
C TYR A 13 -9.37 0.84 -3.21
N LEU A 14 -8.74 1.93 -2.77
CA LEU A 14 -7.34 2.21 -3.04
C LEU A 14 -6.42 1.12 -2.45
N TYR A 15 -6.62 0.76 -1.18
CA TYR A 15 -5.72 -0.18 -0.49
C TYR A 15 -6.13 -1.65 -0.61
N GLY A 16 -7.41 -1.92 -0.86
CA GLY A 16 -7.93 -3.26 -1.14
C GLY A 16 -7.71 -3.63 -2.59
N VAL A 17 -8.43 -2.99 -3.51
CA VAL A 17 -8.32 -3.28 -4.96
C VAL A 17 -6.96 -2.89 -5.49
N GLY A 18 -6.49 -1.65 -5.22
CA GLY A 18 -5.15 -1.23 -5.61
C GLY A 18 -4.05 -2.05 -4.91
N GLY A 19 -4.31 -2.52 -3.69
CA GLY A 19 -3.43 -3.47 -2.99
C GLY A 19 -3.27 -4.78 -3.75
N VAL A 20 -4.36 -5.39 -4.23
CA VAL A 20 -4.30 -6.62 -5.05
C VAL A 20 -3.38 -6.41 -6.25
N PHE A 21 -3.57 -5.33 -7.01
CA PHE A 21 -2.70 -5.04 -8.16
C PHE A 21 -1.24 -4.81 -7.74
N PHE A 22 -0.99 -4.10 -6.65
CA PHE A 22 0.35 -3.89 -6.10
C PHE A 22 1.01 -5.22 -5.74
N PHE A 23 0.35 -6.08 -4.95
CA PHE A 23 0.89 -7.38 -4.53
C PHE A 23 1.10 -8.33 -5.71
N SER A 24 0.21 -8.34 -6.70
CA SER A 24 0.42 -9.09 -7.95
C SER A 24 1.64 -8.59 -8.72
N GLY A 25 1.83 -7.27 -8.81
CA GLY A 25 3.04 -6.67 -9.39
C GLY A 25 4.31 -7.06 -8.62
N MET A 26 4.26 -7.00 -7.29
CA MET A 26 5.38 -7.40 -6.41
C MET A 26 5.75 -8.88 -6.59
N TYR A 27 4.75 -9.75 -6.73
CA TYR A 27 4.96 -11.16 -7.05
C TYR A 27 5.66 -11.31 -8.41
N LEU A 28 5.18 -10.60 -9.44
CA LEU A 28 5.73 -10.67 -10.78
C LEU A 28 7.19 -10.19 -10.84
N ILE A 29 7.51 -9.02 -10.28
CA ILE A 29 8.89 -8.47 -10.31
C ILE A 29 9.90 -9.34 -9.56
N THR A 30 9.43 -10.06 -8.53
CA THR A 30 10.26 -11.00 -7.77
C THR A 30 10.42 -12.29 -8.58
N LYS A 31 9.35 -12.78 -9.20
CA LYS A 31 9.36 -14.02 -10.01
C LYS A 31 10.23 -13.90 -11.26
N THR A 32 10.19 -12.75 -11.94
CA THR A 32 11.01 -12.48 -13.15
C THR A 32 12.45 -12.12 -12.82
N LYS A 33 12.83 -12.09 -11.53
CA LYS A 33 14.14 -11.62 -11.04
C LYS A 33 14.47 -10.16 -11.42
N ALA A 34 13.50 -9.38 -11.90
CA ALA A 34 13.65 -7.94 -12.10
C ALA A 34 14.09 -7.27 -10.78
N LEU A 35 13.53 -7.74 -9.67
CA LEU A 35 13.99 -7.41 -8.33
C LEU A 35 14.56 -8.65 -7.62
N ASN A 36 15.76 -9.06 -8.05
CA ASN A 36 16.45 -10.22 -7.49
C ASN A 36 16.75 -10.10 -5.98
N THR A 37 16.12 -10.96 -5.17
CA THR A 37 16.31 -11.05 -3.71
C THR A 37 17.72 -11.47 -3.29
N GLU A 38 18.55 -12.01 -4.17
CA GLU A 38 19.95 -12.35 -3.88
C GLU A 38 20.82 -11.10 -3.71
N LYS A 39 20.47 -9.98 -4.38
CA LYS A 39 21.20 -8.71 -4.28
C LYS A 39 20.75 -7.91 -3.05
N LYS A 40 21.69 -7.49 -2.19
CA LYS A 40 21.41 -6.67 -0.98
C LYS A 40 20.58 -5.42 -1.28
N GLN A 41 20.93 -4.69 -2.35
CA GLN A 41 20.24 -3.46 -2.75
C GLN A 41 18.79 -3.71 -3.18
N HIS A 42 18.52 -4.80 -3.89
CA HIS A 42 17.17 -5.13 -4.33
C HIS A 42 16.31 -5.56 -3.14
N ARG A 43 16.88 -6.27 -2.14
CA ARG A 43 16.16 -6.55 -0.88
C ARG A 43 15.75 -5.28 -0.13
N PHE A 44 16.58 -4.24 -0.16
CA PHE A 44 16.21 -2.94 0.39
C PHE A 44 15.00 -2.36 -0.34
N TRP A 45 15.01 -2.38 -1.67
CA TRP A 45 13.88 -1.91 -2.48
C TRP A 45 12.59 -2.72 -2.26
N LEU A 46 12.64 -4.05 -2.09
CA LEU A 46 11.46 -4.82 -1.69
C LEU A 46 10.90 -4.33 -0.36
N LYS A 47 11.76 -4.16 0.64
CA LYS A 47 11.34 -3.66 1.96
C LYS A 47 10.78 -2.24 1.87
N ALA A 48 11.38 -1.38 1.05
CA ALA A 48 10.89 -0.02 0.83
C ALA A 48 9.53 -0.01 0.12
N LEU A 49 9.30 -0.89 -0.86
CA LEU A 49 8.02 -1.02 -1.57
C LEU A 49 6.90 -1.50 -0.65
N TYR A 50 7.11 -2.63 0.06
CA TYR A 50 6.14 -3.12 1.03
C TYR A 50 5.94 -2.12 2.18
N GLY A 51 7.03 -1.61 2.73
CA GLY A 51 7.00 -0.63 3.82
C GLY A 51 6.28 0.65 3.42
N GLY A 52 6.53 1.17 2.21
CA GLY A 52 5.86 2.35 1.67
C GLY A 52 4.35 2.13 1.54
N PHE A 53 3.92 0.98 1.00
CA PHE A 53 2.51 0.64 0.90
C PHE A 53 1.80 0.70 2.27
N PHE A 54 2.35 0.00 3.27
CA PHE A 54 1.76 -0.02 4.62
C PHE A 54 1.87 1.33 5.33
N PHE A 55 2.97 2.05 5.15
CA PHE A 55 3.16 3.39 5.70
C PHE A 55 2.07 4.34 5.21
N PHE A 56 1.82 4.40 3.90
CA PHE A 56 0.77 5.25 3.34
C PHE A 56 -0.64 4.77 3.73
N MET A 57 -0.86 3.46 3.81
CA MET A 57 -2.13 2.89 4.27
C MET A 57 -2.47 3.36 5.69
N ILE A 58 -1.50 3.27 6.61
CA ILE A 58 -1.67 3.71 8.00
C ILE A 58 -1.77 5.23 8.08
N LEU A 59 -0.91 5.97 7.38
CA LEU A 59 -0.90 7.43 7.39
C LEU A 59 -2.24 7.99 6.91
N HIS A 60 -2.77 7.51 5.77
CA HIS A 60 -4.08 7.96 5.30
C HIS A 60 -5.21 7.56 6.24
N GLY A 61 -5.19 6.34 6.79
CA GLY A 61 -6.19 5.92 7.76
C GLY A 61 -6.17 6.79 9.02
N PHE A 62 -4.96 7.11 9.50
CA PHE A 62 -4.76 8.04 10.61
C PHE A 62 -5.32 9.43 10.29
N MET A 63 -5.01 9.99 9.11
CA MET A 63 -5.53 11.30 8.69
C MET A 63 -7.06 11.32 8.57
N ILE A 64 -7.67 10.24 8.07
CA ILE A 64 -9.14 10.09 8.03
C ILE A 64 -9.72 10.15 9.45
N ILE A 65 -9.15 9.37 10.37
CA ILE A 65 -9.60 9.34 11.77
C ILE A 65 -9.38 10.71 12.43
N SER A 66 -8.21 11.33 12.24
CA SER A 66 -7.94 12.67 12.74
C SER A 66 -9.00 13.66 12.25
N ALA A 67 -9.31 13.68 10.96
CA ALA A 67 -10.30 14.60 10.40
C ALA A 67 -11.75 14.33 10.86
N LEU A 68 -12.07 13.10 11.29
CA LEU A 68 -13.42 12.73 11.75
C LEU A 68 -13.66 13.04 13.23
N TYR A 69 -12.60 13.01 14.05
CA TYR A 69 -12.73 13.02 15.51
C TYR A 69 -11.98 14.15 16.22
N PHE A 70 -11.13 14.90 15.50
CA PHE A 70 -10.38 16.04 16.01
C PHE A 70 -10.60 17.27 15.11
#